data_AF-A0A9D7XU78-F1
#
_entry.id   AF-A0A9D7XU78-F1
#
_cell.length_a   1.000
_cell.length_b   1.000
_cell.length_c   1.000
_cell.angle_alpha   90.00
_cell.angle_beta   90.00
_cell.angle_gamma   90.00
#
_symmetry.space_group_name_H-M   'P 1'
#
loop_
_entity.id
_entity.type
_entity.pdbx_description
1 polymer ?
#
loop_
_entity_poly.entity_id
_entity_poly.type
_entity_poly.pdbx_seq_one_letter_code
_entity_poly.pdbx_strand_id
1 'polypeptide(L)'
;MKFRIFNNEQLEEYILRWFNSAVYFSLIIALTYVLLHVFCKTPREQIKFLNTDQVDAVRTILGEHDTTLSIAQQDLVNFERVVMYLTHVLDVDDTAIVKDRIQIYSLESLPTLLSSIPFKVGSSFWLHGPMQYWEIVFWSIFGVIASIIYYGAEAIGRSEFDRNKIPGHIAKLVYAPISSLVIIFSFSLFVANGSIITTGISNAILVIAFILGFFSGRTVEFLNRLKNLVLPLGNDSVEGVPNSTSELQGSITGKIEVLDGSSPLEIEPKDIAIILQSSDDPSKITFTTNPDSNLNFEFKEIAPGHYWLMAEYVEKNTDLNKARAFRAERDLIVKDTDRVIKEDLTLKQITVAY
;
A
#
# COMPACT_ATOMS: atom_id res chain seq x y z
N MET A 1 -36.48 -10.26 -6.11
CA MET A 1 -35.78 -9.51 -7.18
C MET A 1 -34.58 -10.35 -7.60
N LYS A 2 -34.64 -11.04 -8.74
CA LYS A 2 -33.52 -11.85 -9.26
C LYS A 2 -32.65 -10.93 -10.12
N PHE A 3 -31.46 -10.62 -9.66
CA PHE A 3 -30.47 -9.89 -10.46
C PHE A 3 -29.89 -10.88 -11.49
N ARG A 4 -30.43 -10.90 -12.71
CA ARG A 4 -29.82 -11.64 -13.84
C ARG A 4 -28.56 -10.89 -14.27
N ILE A 5 -27.44 -11.19 -13.63
CA ILE A 5 -26.14 -10.57 -13.93
C ILE A 5 -25.30 -11.46 -14.89
N PHE A 6 -25.65 -12.75 -15.02
CA PHE A 6 -24.90 -13.70 -15.84
C PHE A 6 -25.80 -14.55 -16.75
N ASN A 7 -25.34 -14.81 -17.98
CA ASN A 7 -25.99 -15.70 -18.96
C ASN A 7 -25.79 -17.20 -18.65
N ASN A 8 -25.07 -17.54 -17.57
CA ASN A 8 -24.75 -18.91 -17.17
C ASN A 8 -25.08 -19.12 -15.68
N GLU A 9 -26.21 -19.78 -15.40
CA GLU A 9 -26.69 -20.03 -14.03
C GLU A 9 -25.69 -20.84 -13.18
N GLN A 10 -24.91 -21.74 -13.79
CA GLN A 10 -23.91 -22.53 -13.06
C GLN A 10 -22.73 -21.67 -12.60
N LEU A 11 -22.36 -20.65 -13.40
CA LEU A 11 -21.28 -19.73 -13.05
C LEU A 11 -21.70 -18.82 -11.88
N GLU A 12 -22.93 -18.32 -11.90
CA GLU A 12 -23.49 -17.48 -10.83
C GLU A 12 -23.51 -18.21 -9.48
N GLU A 13 -23.98 -19.46 -9.47
CA GLU A 13 -24.02 -20.27 -8.24
C GLU A 13 -22.60 -20.52 -7.69
N TYR A 14 -21.63 -20.81 -8.56
CA TYR A 14 -20.25 -21.03 -8.13
C TYR A 14 -19.61 -19.77 -7.53
N ILE A 15 -19.79 -18.61 -8.18
CA ILE A 15 -19.28 -17.32 -7.73
C ILE A 15 -19.82 -16.99 -6.35
N LEU A 16 -21.13 -17.12 -6.14
CA LEU A 16 -21.77 -16.86 -4.86
C LEU A 16 -21.27 -17.81 -3.77
N ARG A 17 -21.11 -19.11 -4.09
CA ARG A 17 -20.57 -20.09 -3.13
C ARG A 17 -19.15 -19.73 -2.71
N TRP A 18 -18.27 -19.39 -3.65
CA TRP A 18 -16.89 -19.00 -3.34
C TRP A 18 -16.83 -17.72 -2.50
N PHE A 19 -17.59 -16.69 -2.88
CA PHE A 19 -17.64 -15.44 -2.13
C PHE A 19 -18.15 -15.65 -0.70
N ASN A 20 -19.23 -16.42 -0.54
CA ASN A 20 -19.75 -16.80 0.78
C ASN A 20 -18.70 -17.56 1.60
N SER A 21 -17.97 -18.50 0.99
CA SER A 21 -16.87 -19.20 1.67
C SER A 21 -15.79 -18.24 2.17
N ALA A 22 -15.41 -17.23 1.37
CA ALA A 22 -14.43 -16.23 1.79
C ALA A 22 -14.94 -15.38 2.98
N VAL A 23 -16.22 -14.99 2.98
CA VAL A 23 -16.85 -14.26 4.09
C VAL A 23 -16.90 -15.12 5.36
N TYR A 24 -17.33 -16.38 5.27
CA TYR A 24 -17.35 -17.28 6.43
C TYR A 24 -15.96 -17.55 6.97
N PHE A 25 -14.97 -17.73 6.09
CA PHE A 25 -13.58 -17.89 6.49
C PHE A 25 -13.06 -16.65 7.24
N SER A 26 -13.40 -15.44 6.77
CA SER A 26 -13.10 -14.20 7.48
C SER A 26 -13.70 -14.15 8.87
N LEU A 27 -14.97 -14.54 9.02
CA LEU A 27 -15.66 -14.54 10.31
C LEU A 27 -15.05 -15.56 11.27
N ILE A 28 -14.70 -16.76 10.78
CA ILE A 28 -14.03 -17.79 11.58
C ILE A 28 -12.69 -17.26 12.09
N ILE A 29 -11.88 -16.65 11.23
CA ILE A 29 -10.58 -16.09 11.61
C ILE A 29 -10.74 -14.98 12.67
N ALA A 30 -11.69 -14.05 12.46
CA ALA A 30 -11.95 -12.99 13.43
C ALA A 30 -12.43 -13.56 14.78
N LEU A 31 -13.32 -14.56 14.76
CA LEU A 31 -13.79 -15.23 15.97
C LEU A 31 -12.64 -15.96 16.68
N THR A 32 -11.81 -16.71 15.95
CA THR A 32 -10.65 -17.40 16.51
C THR A 32 -9.69 -16.41 17.17
N TYR A 33 -9.47 -15.23 16.57
CA TYR A 33 -8.65 -14.18 17.16
C TYR A 33 -9.22 -13.63 18.46
N VAL A 34 -10.52 -13.33 18.49
CA VAL A 34 -11.20 -12.86 19.71
C VAL A 34 -11.14 -13.92 20.80
N LEU A 35 -11.40 -15.19 20.47
CA LEU A 35 -11.29 -16.29 21.43
C LEU A 35 -9.86 -16.42 21.95
N LEU A 36 -8.85 -16.33 21.08
CA LEU A 36 -7.46 -16.37 21.49
C LEU A 36 -7.12 -15.22 22.45
N HIS A 37 -7.61 -14.00 22.19
CA HIS A 37 -7.43 -12.83 23.06
C HIS A 37 -8.12 -12.96 24.42
N VAL A 38 -9.29 -13.62 24.46
CA VAL A 38 -10.05 -13.81 25.69
C VAL A 38 -9.45 -14.93 26.55
N PHE A 39 -9.04 -16.04 25.92
CA PHE A 39 -8.60 -17.24 26.65
C PHE A 39 -7.09 -17.32 26.88
N CYS A 40 -6.27 -16.67 26.05
CA CYS A 40 -4.83 -16.67 26.25
C CYS A 40 -4.45 -15.64 27.31
N LYS A 41 -4.07 -16.12 28.51
CA LYS A 41 -3.68 -15.29 29.66
C LYS A 41 -2.32 -14.61 29.52
N THR A 42 -1.74 -14.57 28.32
CA THR A 42 -0.46 -13.90 28.09
C THR A 42 -0.61 -12.41 28.41
N PRO A 43 0.30 -11.82 29.22
CA PRO A 43 0.22 -10.41 29.57
C PRO A 43 0.24 -9.56 28.29
N ARG A 44 -0.79 -8.74 28.13
CA ARG A 44 -0.93 -7.81 27.01
C ARG A 44 -0.23 -6.53 27.41
N GLU A 45 1.06 -6.46 27.14
CA GLU A 45 1.91 -5.34 27.50
C GLU A 45 2.28 -4.51 26.26
N GLN A 46 2.30 -3.20 26.42
CA GLN A 46 2.95 -2.26 25.50
C GLN A 46 4.07 -1.55 26.23
N ILE A 47 5.16 -1.26 25.50
CA ILE A 47 6.21 -0.37 25.99
C ILE A 47 5.83 1.06 25.66
N LYS A 48 5.69 1.91 26.69
CA LYS A 48 5.40 3.34 26.57
C LYS A 48 6.59 4.12 27.09
N PHE A 49 7.02 5.10 26.30
CA PHE A 49 7.96 6.13 26.72
C PHE A 49 7.18 7.40 27.04
N LEU A 50 7.67 8.18 27.99
CA LEU A 50 7.04 9.45 28.33
C LEU A 50 7.42 10.49 27.28
N ASN A 51 6.43 11.30 26.88
CA ASN A 51 6.66 12.41 25.96
C ASN A 51 7.25 13.62 26.72
N THR A 52 7.70 14.64 25.97
CA THR A 52 8.32 15.84 26.56
C THR A 52 7.39 16.53 27.55
N ASP A 53 6.10 16.66 27.24
CA ASP A 53 5.11 17.32 28.11
C ASP A 53 4.96 16.59 29.46
N GLN A 54 4.97 15.26 29.45
CA GLN A 54 4.88 14.44 30.65
C GLN A 54 6.16 14.53 31.49
N VAL A 55 7.31 14.61 30.84
CA VAL A 55 8.60 14.84 31.53
C VAL A 55 8.64 16.24 32.15
N ASP A 56 8.12 17.25 31.45
CA ASP A 56 8.04 18.62 31.94
C ASP A 56 7.06 18.76 33.12
N ALA A 57 5.96 18.01 33.11
CA ALA A 57 5.06 17.91 34.26
C ALA A 57 5.77 17.31 35.48
N VAL A 58 6.58 16.25 35.29
CA VAL A 58 7.41 15.69 36.37
C VAL A 58 8.42 16.72 36.88
N ARG A 59 9.09 17.47 35.98
CA ARG A 59 10.01 18.54 36.37
C ARG A 59 9.31 19.61 37.21
N THR A 60 8.07 19.94 36.86
CA THR A 60 7.25 20.91 37.59
C THR A 60 6.91 20.41 38.99
N ILE A 61 6.51 19.14 39.13
CA ILE A 61 6.23 18.52 40.44
C ILE A 61 7.48 18.51 41.33
N LEU A 62 8.64 18.20 40.77
CA LEU A 62 9.90 18.16 41.52
C LEU A 62 10.41 19.57 41.91
N GLY A 63 10.08 20.60 41.12
CA GLY A 63 10.44 21.99 41.40
C GLY A 63 9.55 22.67 42.45
N GLU A 64 8.43 22.05 42.85
CA GLU A 64 7.56 22.57 43.89
C GLU A 64 8.21 22.34 45.27
N HIS A 65 8.46 23.43 46.00
CA HIS A 65 9.09 23.37 47.32
C HIS A 65 8.16 23.96 48.40
N ASP A 66 7.77 23.12 49.36
CA ASP A 66 7.09 23.58 50.57
C ASP A 66 8.12 24.01 51.61
N THR A 67 8.14 25.30 51.94
CA THR A 67 9.07 25.89 52.91
C THR A 67 8.89 25.36 54.35
N THR A 68 7.80 24.63 54.62
CA THR A 68 7.51 24.08 55.95
C THR A 68 8.14 22.71 56.21
N LEU A 69 8.63 22.02 55.17
CA LEU A 69 9.19 20.68 55.26
C LEU A 69 10.72 20.70 55.21
N SER A 70 11.36 19.74 55.89
CA SER A 70 12.80 19.49 55.68
C SER A 70 13.06 18.95 54.28
N ILE A 71 14.29 19.13 53.75
CA ILE A 71 14.68 18.67 52.41
C ILE A 71 14.36 17.18 52.22
N ALA A 72 14.74 16.33 53.18
CA ALA A 72 14.48 14.89 53.10
C ALA A 72 12.98 14.54 53.11
N GLN A 73 12.15 15.33 53.80
CA GLN A 73 10.69 15.15 53.79
C GLN A 73 10.08 15.64 52.47
N GLN A 74 10.57 16.76 51.95
CA GLN A 74 10.14 17.30 50.65
C GLN A 74 10.44 16.30 49.53
N ASP A 75 11.64 15.72 49.52
CA ASP A 75 12.06 14.72 48.53
C ASP A 75 11.13 13.50 48.53
N LEU A 76 10.76 13.00 49.72
CA LEU A 76 9.84 11.87 49.85
C LEU A 76 8.43 12.23 49.33
N VAL A 77 7.92 13.42 49.67
CA VAL A 77 6.60 13.89 49.20
C VAL A 77 6.59 14.07 47.68
N ASN A 78 7.64 14.70 47.13
CA ASN A 78 7.79 14.91 45.69
C ASN A 78 7.91 13.58 44.94
N PHE A 79 8.64 12.61 45.50
CA PHE A 79 8.74 11.26 44.94
C PHE A 79 7.36 10.58 44.85
N GLU A 80 6.58 10.57 45.94
CA GLU A 80 5.24 9.97 45.95
C GLU A 80 4.28 10.68 44.99
N ARG A 81 4.36 12.01 44.86
CA ARG A 81 3.59 12.78 43.85
C ARG A 81 3.95 12.37 42.43
N VAL A 82 5.24 12.19 42.13
CA VAL A 82 5.70 11.72 40.82
C VAL A 82 5.21 10.30 40.54
N VAL A 83 5.29 9.39 41.51
CA VAL A 83 4.77 8.02 41.37
C VAL A 83 3.27 8.06 41.06
N MET A 84 2.48 8.81 41.83
CA MET A 84 1.02 8.95 41.58
C MET A 84 0.72 9.52 40.19
N TYR A 85 1.43 10.58 39.79
CA TYR A 85 1.28 11.18 38.46
C TYR A 85 1.57 10.16 37.35
N LEU A 86 2.68 9.42 37.47
CA LEU A 86 3.07 8.45 36.47
C LEU A 86 2.15 7.23 36.42
N THR A 87 1.69 6.74 37.58
CA THR A 87 0.66 5.69 37.63
C THR A 87 -0.60 6.10 36.87
N HIS A 88 -1.04 7.36 37.03
CA HIS A 88 -2.21 7.87 36.31
C HIS A 88 -1.95 8.02 34.79
N VAL A 89 -0.83 8.61 34.40
CA VAL A 89 -0.49 8.86 32.98
C VAL A 89 -0.21 7.58 32.20
N LEU A 90 0.34 6.57 32.88
CA LEU A 90 0.66 5.27 32.30
C LEU A 90 -0.52 4.29 32.37
N ASP A 91 -1.59 4.64 33.08
CA ASP A 91 -2.77 3.78 33.31
C ASP A 91 -2.38 2.41 33.88
N VAL A 92 -1.56 2.44 34.94
CA VAL A 92 -1.04 1.23 35.61
C VAL A 92 -1.83 1.01 36.89
N ASP A 93 -2.44 -0.17 37.04
CA ASP A 93 -3.23 -0.51 38.23
C ASP A 93 -2.39 -0.58 39.52
N ASP A 94 -1.12 -1.00 39.41
CA ASP A 94 -0.22 -1.20 40.55
C ASP A 94 0.89 -0.13 40.62
N THR A 95 0.74 0.78 41.58
CA THR A 95 1.74 1.81 41.91
C THR A 95 3.12 1.24 42.25
N ALA A 96 3.20 0.01 42.77
CA ALA A 96 4.46 -0.61 43.16
C ALA A 96 5.37 -0.83 41.95
N ILE A 97 4.82 -1.14 40.78
CA ILE A 97 5.59 -1.35 39.54
C ILE A 97 6.30 -0.06 39.13
N VAL A 98 5.60 1.07 39.20
CA VAL A 98 6.15 2.39 38.87
C VAL A 98 7.20 2.80 39.90
N LYS A 99 6.89 2.62 41.18
CA LYS A 99 7.78 2.91 42.31
C LYS A 99 9.08 2.12 42.22
N ASP A 100 9.00 0.81 42.00
CA ASP A 100 10.16 -0.07 41.91
C ASP A 100 11.08 0.29 40.75
N ARG A 101 10.52 0.80 39.65
CA ARG A 101 11.28 1.22 38.48
C ARG A 101 12.03 2.53 38.71
N ILE A 102 11.45 3.45 39.48
CA ILE A 102 11.95 4.81 39.63
C ILE A 102 12.87 4.96 40.84
N GLN A 103 12.66 4.17 41.90
CA GLN A 103 13.46 4.24 43.15
C GLN A 103 14.97 4.01 42.96
N ILE A 104 15.37 3.45 41.82
CA ILE A 104 16.77 3.18 41.47
C ILE A 104 17.52 4.48 41.10
N TYR A 105 16.79 5.55 40.74
CA TYR A 105 17.35 6.81 40.26
C TYR A 105 17.25 7.91 41.33
N SER A 106 18.21 8.85 41.30
CA SER A 106 18.12 10.04 42.14
C SER A 106 17.04 10.99 41.61
N LEU A 107 16.34 11.67 42.51
CA LEU A 107 15.30 12.66 42.17
C LEU A 107 15.82 13.75 41.21
N GLU A 108 17.07 14.20 41.38
CA GLU A 108 17.69 15.21 40.52
C GLU A 108 17.91 14.72 39.07
N SER A 109 18.28 13.46 38.89
CA SER A 109 18.54 12.88 37.56
C SER A 109 17.28 12.36 36.88
N LEU A 110 16.19 12.18 37.64
CA LEU A 110 14.98 11.53 37.19
C LEU A 110 14.39 12.16 35.93
N PRO A 111 14.18 13.49 35.82
CA PRO A 111 13.56 14.08 34.62
C PRO A 111 14.38 13.84 33.35
N THR A 112 15.70 13.81 33.46
CA THR A 112 16.60 13.61 32.31
C THR A 112 16.57 12.17 31.82
N LEU A 113 16.38 11.21 32.73
CA LEU A 113 16.36 9.78 32.41
C LEU A 113 14.96 9.28 32.02
N LEU A 114 13.91 9.95 32.49
CA LEU A 114 12.52 9.48 32.38
C LEU A 114 12.05 9.24 30.94
N SER A 115 12.51 10.06 29.99
CA SER A 115 12.20 9.89 28.56
C SER A 115 12.82 8.61 27.96
N SER A 116 13.89 8.11 28.57
CA SER A 116 14.62 6.92 28.11
C SER A 116 14.18 5.63 28.80
N ILE A 117 13.42 5.73 29.90
CA ILE A 117 12.99 4.56 30.66
C ILE A 117 11.73 3.97 30.00
N PRO A 118 11.78 2.70 29.55
CA PRO A 118 10.61 2.02 29.02
C PRO A 118 9.68 1.59 30.17
N PHE A 119 8.41 2.01 30.10
CA PHE A 119 7.35 1.54 30.99
C PHE A 119 6.51 0.47 30.31
N LYS A 120 6.22 -0.62 31.02
CA LYS A 120 5.30 -1.65 30.57
C LYS A 120 3.90 -1.29 31.04
N VAL A 121 3.00 -1.04 30.11
CA VAL A 121 1.61 -0.66 30.37
C VAL A 121 0.66 -1.69 29.77
N GLY A 122 -0.56 -1.77 30.31
CA GLY A 122 -1.60 -2.64 29.74
C GLY A 122 -1.93 -2.26 28.30
N SER A 123 -2.14 -3.25 27.44
CA SER A 123 -2.55 -3.08 26.05
C SER A 123 -3.73 -3.99 25.69
N SER A 124 -4.48 -3.62 24.66
CA SER A 124 -5.49 -4.53 24.08
C SER A 124 -4.86 -5.60 23.19
N PHE A 125 -3.66 -5.34 22.67
CA PHE A 125 -2.95 -6.18 21.70
C PHE A 125 -1.65 -6.74 22.29
N TRP A 126 -1.16 -7.84 21.73
CA TRP A 126 0.17 -8.35 22.08
C TRP A 126 1.28 -7.54 21.39
N LEU A 127 1.62 -6.39 21.93
CA LEU A 127 2.61 -5.47 21.32
C LEU A 127 4.06 -5.73 21.78
N HIS A 128 4.25 -6.70 22.67
CA HIS A 128 5.54 -7.04 23.23
C HIS A 128 5.77 -8.56 23.25
N GLY A 129 7.03 -8.96 23.10
CA GLY A 129 7.46 -10.35 23.14
C GLY A 129 7.10 -11.15 21.87
N PRO A 130 7.20 -12.49 21.91
CA PRO A 130 6.99 -13.33 20.72
C PRO A 130 5.57 -13.25 20.13
N MET A 131 4.58 -12.91 20.95
CA MET A 131 3.17 -12.81 20.51
C MET A 131 2.93 -11.63 19.55
N GLN A 132 3.83 -10.66 19.50
CA GLN A 132 3.73 -9.54 18.57
C GLN A 132 3.79 -9.98 17.09
N TYR A 133 4.51 -11.06 16.79
CA TYR A 133 4.58 -11.58 15.43
C TYR A 133 3.27 -12.24 15.02
N TRP A 134 2.55 -12.83 15.97
CA TRP A 134 1.21 -13.35 15.73
C TRP A 134 0.22 -12.25 15.39
N GLU A 135 0.32 -11.08 16.04
CA GLU A 135 -0.48 -9.90 15.66
C GLU A 135 -0.19 -9.46 14.24
N ILE A 136 1.09 -9.31 13.86
CA ILE A 136 1.46 -8.93 12.49
C ILE A 136 0.90 -9.93 11.46
N VAL A 137 1.07 -11.22 11.72
CA VAL A 137 0.58 -12.28 10.83
C VAL A 137 -0.95 -12.22 10.72
N PHE A 138 -1.64 -12.09 11.85
CA PHE A 138 -3.10 -12.00 11.88
C PHE A 138 -3.60 -10.81 11.09
N TRP A 139 -3.11 -9.60 11.39
CA TRP A 139 -3.54 -8.37 10.72
C TRP A 139 -3.21 -8.38 9.23
N SER A 140 -2.08 -8.97 8.84
CA SER A 140 -1.74 -9.17 7.43
C SER A 140 -2.69 -10.14 6.72
N ILE A 141 -3.04 -11.28 7.35
CA ILE A 141 -4.02 -12.22 6.78
C ILE A 141 -5.39 -11.55 6.67
N PHE A 142 -5.80 -10.83 7.71
CA PHE A 142 -7.07 -10.11 7.73
C PHE A 142 -7.13 -9.06 6.61
N GLY A 143 -6.04 -8.32 6.36
CA GLY A 143 -5.90 -7.43 5.22
C GLY A 143 -6.09 -8.13 3.88
N VAL A 144 -5.45 -9.30 3.67
CA VAL A 144 -5.64 -10.10 2.44
C VAL A 144 -7.09 -10.51 2.27
N ILE A 145 -7.76 -10.99 3.33
CA ILE A 145 -9.15 -11.43 3.25
C ILE A 145 -10.07 -10.25 2.92
N ALA A 146 -9.88 -9.10 3.58
CA ALA A 146 -10.61 -7.88 3.27
C ALA A 146 -10.42 -7.46 1.80
N SER A 147 -9.20 -7.57 1.27
CA SER A 147 -8.86 -7.32 -0.15
C SER A 147 -9.59 -8.30 -1.08
N ILE A 148 -9.61 -9.59 -0.76
CA ILE A 148 -10.32 -10.62 -1.54
C ILE A 148 -11.82 -10.35 -1.58
N ILE A 149 -12.42 -9.98 -0.43
CA ILE A 149 -13.85 -9.65 -0.35
C ILE A 149 -14.14 -8.37 -1.15
N TYR A 150 -13.32 -7.33 -1.00
CA TYR A 150 -13.50 -6.06 -1.70
C TYR A 150 -13.42 -6.21 -3.22
N TYR A 151 -12.30 -6.73 -3.74
CA TYR A 151 -12.12 -6.92 -5.18
C TYR A 151 -13.04 -8.01 -5.74
N GLY A 152 -13.35 -9.03 -4.94
CA GLY A 152 -14.34 -10.04 -5.29
C GLY A 152 -15.72 -9.42 -5.49
N ALA A 153 -16.19 -8.61 -4.54
CA ALA A 153 -17.48 -7.92 -4.63
C ALA A 153 -17.53 -6.96 -5.83
N GLU A 154 -16.46 -6.21 -6.08
CA GLU A 154 -16.36 -5.31 -7.22
C GLU A 154 -16.41 -6.06 -8.57
N ALA A 155 -15.62 -7.13 -8.72
CA ALA A 155 -15.61 -7.93 -9.94
C ALA A 155 -16.96 -8.62 -10.21
N ILE A 156 -17.66 -9.05 -9.16
CA ILE A 156 -19.02 -9.59 -9.26
C ILE A 156 -19.99 -8.50 -9.71
N GLY A 157 -19.92 -7.30 -9.12
CA GLY A 157 -20.78 -6.17 -9.46
C GLY A 157 -20.61 -5.69 -10.91
N ARG A 158 -19.42 -5.89 -11.50
CA ARG A 158 -19.10 -5.55 -12.90
C ARG A 158 -19.25 -6.70 -13.89
N SER A 159 -19.65 -7.90 -13.44
CA SER A 159 -19.64 -9.13 -14.26
C SER A 159 -18.27 -9.52 -14.83
N GLU A 160 -17.18 -9.07 -14.21
CA GLU A 160 -15.78 -9.30 -14.63
C GLU A 160 -15.07 -10.37 -13.80
N PHE A 161 -15.82 -11.18 -13.04
CA PHE A 161 -15.25 -12.21 -12.18
C PHE A 161 -14.56 -13.32 -13.01
N ASP A 162 -13.26 -13.49 -12.79
CA ASP A 162 -12.45 -14.53 -13.43
C ASP A 162 -12.02 -15.60 -12.42
N ARG A 163 -12.50 -16.83 -12.65
CA ARG A 163 -12.20 -18.01 -11.81
C ARG A 163 -10.72 -18.36 -11.80
N ASN A 164 -9.99 -18.08 -12.88
CA ASN A 164 -8.58 -18.44 -12.99
C ASN A 164 -7.70 -17.60 -12.03
N LYS A 165 -8.25 -16.52 -11.46
CA LYS A 165 -7.55 -15.69 -10.46
C LYS A 165 -7.66 -16.24 -9.04
N ILE A 166 -8.57 -17.19 -8.76
CA ILE A 166 -8.77 -17.75 -7.40
C ILE A 166 -7.49 -18.36 -6.81
N PRO A 167 -6.71 -19.20 -7.52
CA PRO A 167 -5.45 -19.72 -6.99
C PRO A 167 -4.46 -18.62 -6.60
N GLY A 168 -4.43 -17.52 -7.35
CA GLY A 168 -3.61 -16.35 -7.03
C GLY A 168 -4.05 -15.65 -5.74
N HIS A 169 -5.35 -15.60 -5.45
CA HIS A 169 -5.88 -15.11 -4.18
C HIS A 169 -5.56 -16.03 -3.00
N ILE A 170 -5.60 -17.35 -3.19
CA ILE A 170 -5.21 -18.31 -2.16
C ILE A 170 -3.71 -18.18 -1.85
N ALA A 171 -2.87 -18.06 -2.88
CA ALA A 171 -1.44 -17.85 -2.70
C ALA A 171 -1.13 -16.62 -1.83
N LYS A 172 -1.90 -15.52 -2.00
CA LYS A 172 -1.76 -14.30 -1.17
C LYS A 172 -1.91 -14.56 0.32
N LEU A 173 -2.82 -15.46 0.73
CA LEU A 173 -3.01 -15.79 2.15
C LEU A 173 -1.75 -16.40 2.79
N VAL A 174 -0.91 -17.06 1.98
CA VAL A 174 0.32 -17.70 2.45
C VAL A 174 1.50 -16.72 2.40
N TYR A 175 1.75 -16.09 1.24
CA TYR A 175 2.98 -15.29 1.09
C TYR A 175 2.86 -13.89 1.71
N ALA A 176 1.67 -13.29 1.79
CA ALA A 176 1.52 -11.94 2.31
C ALA A 176 1.98 -11.80 3.78
N PRO A 177 1.55 -12.64 4.74
CA PRO A 177 2.03 -12.51 6.12
C PRO A 177 3.54 -12.69 6.24
N ILE A 178 4.13 -13.58 5.44
CA ILE A 178 5.59 -13.78 5.40
C ILE A 178 6.27 -12.50 4.87
N SER A 179 5.76 -11.93 3.77
CA SER A 179 6.30 -10.70 3.20
C SER A 179 6.17 -9.50 4.15
N SER A 180 5.05 -9.38 4.87
CA SER A 180 4.82 -8.33 5.87
C SER A 180 5.81 -8.43 7.02
N LEU A 181 6.09 -9.64 7.52
CA LEU A 181 7.12 -9.86 8.54
C LEU A 181 8.51 -9.45 8.06
N VAL A 182 8.89 -9.86 6.84
CA VAL A 182 10.18 -9.50 6.25
C VAL A 182 10.31 -7.98 6.15
N ILE A 183 9.30 -7.28 5.63
CA ILE A 183 9.33 -5.81 5.50
C ILE A 183 9.44 -5.14 6.87
N ILE A 184 8.63 -5.55 7.84
CA ILE A 184 8.66 -4.96 9.19
C ILE A 184 10.01 -5.21 9.88
N PHE A 185 10.61 -6.39 9.71
CA PHE A 185 11.94 -6.69 10.24
C PHE A 185 13.04 -5.90 9.54
N SER A 186 12.99 -5.80 8.21
CA SER A 186 13.92 -4.96 7.45
C SER A 186 13.83 -3.50 7.90
N PHE A 187 12.63 -2.97 8.10
CA PHE A 187 12.43 -1.61 8.59
C PHE A 187 12.96 -1.43 10.02
N SER A 188 12.66 -2.39 10.92
CA SER A 188 13.16 -2.37 12.29
C SER A 188 14.69 -2.38 12.33
N LEU A 189 15.34 -3.27 11.58
CA LEU A 189 16.79 -3.33 11.48
C LEU A 189 17.40 -2.03 10.92
N PHE A 190 16.76 -1.42 9.93
CA PHE A 190 17.25 -0.19 9.30
C PHE A 190 17.16 1.01 10.25
N VAL A 191 16.01 1.21 10.88
CA VAL A 191 15.79 2.33 11.83
C VAL A 191 16.68 2.20 13.06
N ALA A 192 16.96 0.97 13.47
CA ALA A 192 17.71 0.67 14.69
C ALA A 192 19.23 0.56 14.49
N ASN A 193 19.77 1.05 13.37
CA ASN A 193 21.19 0.96 13.01
C ASN A 193 21.76 -0.47 13.18
N GLY A 194 20.99 -1.50 12.81
CA GLY A 194 21.41 -2.89 12.87
C GLY A 194 21.17 -3.60 14.20
N SER A 195 20.63 -2.93 15.23
CA SER A 195 20.13 -3.62 16.43
C SER A 195 18.67 -4.04 16.24
N ILE A 196 18.25 -5.22 16.71
CA ILE A 196 16.82 -5.55 16.71
C ILE A 196 16.20 -4.86 17.91
N ILE A 197 15.70 -3.64 17.71
CA ILE A 197 14.92 -2.94 18.73
C ILE A 197 13.60 -3.71 18.91
N THR A 198 13.53 -4.54 19.94
CA THR A 198 12.30 -5.23 20.38
C THR A 198 11.42 -4.34 21.24
N THR A 199 11.72 -3.04 21.33
CA THR A 199 10.92 -2.11 22.14
C THR A 199 9.60 -1.85 21.44
N GLY A 200 8.58 -2.62 21.84
CA GLY A 200 7.16 -2.34 21.67
C GLY A 200 6.74 -2.00 20.25
N ILE A 201 6.11 -2.95 19.58
CA ILE A 201 5.44 -2.67 18.31
C ILE A 201 4.35 -1.61 18.57
N SER A 202 4.44 -0.46 17.91
CA SER A 202 3.39 0.55 18.02
C SER A 202 2.12 0.07 17.32
N ASN A 203 0.96 0.56 17.76
CA ASN A 203 -0.32 0.30 17.07
C ASN A 203 -0.25 0.61 15.56
N ALA A 204 0.63 1.55 15.15
CA ALA A 204 0.86 1.88 13.75
C ALA A 204 1.40 0.70 12.93
N ILE A 205 2.23 -0.18 13.51
CA ILE A 205 2.76 -1.35 12.81
C ILE A 205 1.66 -2.37 12.52
N LEU A 206 0.65 -2.51 13.39
CA LEU A 206 -0.50 -3.37 13.11
C LEU A 206 -1.31 -2.85 11.92
N VAL A 207 -1.52 -1.53 11.86
CA VAL A 207 -2.15 -0.86 10.73
C VAL A 207 -1.33 -1.05 9.45
N ILE A 208 0.00 -0.92 9.52
CA ILE A 208 0.89 -1.18 8.40
C ILE A 208 0.79 -2.65 7.96
N ALA A 209 0.80 -3.61 8.88
CA ALA A 209 0.66 -5.03 8.56
C ALA A 209 -0.66 -5.32 7.83
N PHE A 210 -1.76 -4.70 8.29
CA PHE A 210 -3.04 -4.77 7.60
C PHE A 210 -2.96 -4.19 6.17
N ILE A 211 -2.38 -3.00 6.00
CA ILE A 211 -2.20 -2.35 4.68
C ILE A 211 -1.35 -3.21 3.75
N LEU A 212 -0.24 -3.78 4.25
CA LEU A 212 0.64 -4.67 3.47
C LEU A 212 -0.08 -5.95 3.04
N GLY A 213 -0.94 -6.50 3.89
CA GLY A 213 -1.84 -7.60 3.53
C GLY A 213 -2.88 -7.21 2.49
N PHE A 214 -3.55 -6.08 2.70
CA PHE A 214 -4.61 -5.58 1.81
C PHE A 214 -4.08 -5.31 0.39
N PHE A 215 -2.90 -4.70 0.29
CA PHE A 215 -2.21 -4.41 -0.96
C PHE A 215 -1.10 -5.42 -1.29
N SER A 216 -1.26 -6.70 -0.90
CA SER A 216 -0.26 -7.77 -1.09
C SER A 216 0.38 -7.86 -2.48
N GLY A 217 -0.35 -7.55 -3.56
CA GLY A 217 0.22 -7.48 -4.91
C GLY A 217 1.30 -6.39 -5.05
N ARG A 218 1.01 -5.18 -4.54
CA ARG A 218 1.96 -4.06 -4.51
C ARG A 218 3.10 -4.30 -3.52
N THR A 219 2.83 -5.02 -2.42
CA THR A 219 3.83 -5.41 -1.43
C THR A 219 4.94 -6.27 -2.06
N VAL A 220 4.58 -7.22 -2.92
CA VAL A 220 5.56 -8.05 -3.66
C VAL A 220 6.35 -7.20 -4.66
N GLU A 221 5.68 -6.30 -5.36
CA GLU A 221 6.36 -5.37 -6.27
C GLU A 221 7.35 -4.46 -5.53
N PHE A 222 6.96 -3.95 -4.37
CA PHE A 222 7.84 -3.20 -3.48
C PHE A 222 9.06 -4.02 -3.04
N LEU A 223 8.87 -5.28 -2.66
CA LEU A 223 9.98 -6.19 -2.34
C LEU A 223 10.91 -6.42 -3.54
N ASN A 224 10.36 -6.53 -4.76
CA ASN A 224 11.18 -6.65 -5.97
C ASN A 224 11.99 -5.37 -6.23
N ARG A 225 11.39 -4.19 -6.05
CA ARG A 225 12.09 -2.90 -6.16
C ARG A 225 13.18 -2.77 -5.09
N LEU A 226 12.88 -3.14 -3.84
CA LEU A 226 13.83 -3.15 -2.73
C LEU A 226 14.98 -4.13 -2.99
N LYS A 227 14.68 -5.34 -3.48
CA LYS A 227 15.68 -6.33 -3.90
C LYS A 227 16.63 -5.73 -4.93
N ASN A 228 16.10 -5.09 -5.96
CA ASN A 228 16.90 -4.48 -7.03
C ASN A 228 17.72 -3.28 -6.53
N LEU A 229 17.26 -2.58 -5.48
CA LEU A 229 17.98 -1.47 -4.86
C LEU A 229 19.13 -1.94 -3.95
N VAL A 230 18.87 -2.98 -3.14
CA VAL A 230 19.84 -3.52 -2.16
C VAL A 230 20.87 -4.42 -2.83
N LEU A 231 20.43 -5.21 -3.80
CA LEU A 231 21.26 -6.04 -4.65
C LEU A 231 21.10 -5.52 -6.07
N PRO A 232 21.72 -4.37 -6.42
CA PRO A 232 21.86 -4.02 -7.82
C PRO A 232 22.72 -5.13 -8.38
N LEU A 233 22.08 -6.08 -9.08
CA LEU A 233 22.79 -6.95 -9.97
C LEU A 233 23.53 -5.99 -10.89
N GLY A 234 24.87 -5.93 -10.77
CA GLY A 234 25.66 -5.37 -11.85
C GLY A 234 25.15 -5.98 -13.14
N ASN A 235 25.11 -5.20 -14.21
CA ASN A 235 24.59 -5.61 -15.52
C ASN A 235 25.38 -6.76 -16.19
N ASP A 236 25.84 -7.75 -15.43
CA ASP A 236 26.62 -8.88 -15.89
C ASP A 236 25.84 -10.16 -15.59
N SER A 237 25.40 -10.80 -16.69
CA SER A 237 25.02 -12.21 -16.81
C SER A 237 23.70 -12.67 -16.14
N VAL A 238 22.58 -12.42 -16.83
CA VAL A 238 21.65 -13.53 -17.07
C VAL A 238 22.30 -14.39 -18.15
N GLU A 239 23.00 -15.46 -17.74
CA GLU A 239 23.43 -16.51 -18.66
C GLU A 239 22.20 -17.08 -19.38
N GLY A 240 22.17 -16.94 -20.71
CA GLY A 240 21.20 -17.59 -21.57
C GLY A 240 20.52 -16.71 -22.63
N VAL A 241 20.88 -15.44 -22.80
CA VAL A 241 20.46 -14.67 -23.99
C VAL A 241 21.72 -14.31 -24.77
N PRO A 242 21.90 -14.81 -26.01
CA PRO A 242 23.06 -14.43 -26.81
C PRO A 242 22.97 -12.93 -27.08
N ASN A 243 24.11 -12.26 -26.85
CA ASN A 243 24.39 -10.90 -27.28
C ASN A 243 23.85 -10.68 -28.70
N SER A 244 22.67 -10.12 -28.76
CA SER A 244 22.19 -9.34 -29.88
C SER A 244 22.05 -7.95 -29.28
N THR A 245 22.84 -7.02 -29.79
CA THR A 245 22.39 -5.64 -29.98
C THR A 245 20.88 -5.63 -30.02
N SER A 246 20.22 -5.06 -29.01
CA SER A 246 18.76 -4.91 -28.97
C SER A 246 18.33 -4.12 -30.19
N GLU A 247 18.11 -4.85 -31.29
CA GLU A 247 17.24 -4.43 -32.35
C GLU A 247 15.88 -4.28 -31.70
N LEU A 248 15.41 -3.04 -31.66
CA LEU A 248 14.06 -2.72 -31.28
C LEU A 248 13.11 -3.50 -32.22
N GLN A 249 12.50 -4.59 -31.76
CA GLN A 249 11.83 -5.58 -32.65
C GLN A 249 10.30 -5.56 -32.64
N GLY A 250 9.65 -4.68 -31.87
CA GLY A 250 8.20 -4.49 -31.92
C GLY A 250 7.76 -3.43 -32.93
N SER A 251 6.67 -3.68 -33.67
CA SER A 251 5.94 -2.65 -34.41
C SER A 251 4.50 -2.56 -33.92
N ILE A 252 4.00 -1.34 -33.68
CA ILE A 252 2.57 -1.09 -33.43
C ILE A 252 1.99 -0.47 -34.69
N THR A 253 0.96 -1.10 -35.23
CA THR A 253 0.22 -0.61 -36.41
C THR A 253 -1.25 -0.50 -36.08
N GLY A 254 -1.97 0.35 -36.78
CA GLY A 254 -3.40 0.49 -36.54
C GLY A 254 -4.06 1.44 -37.52
N LYS A 255 -5.38 1.46 -37.50
CA LYS A 255 -6.20 2.38 -38.28
C LYS A 255 -6.97 3.34 -37.38
N ILE A 256 -7.09 4.59 -37.80
CA ILE A 256 -7.96 5.56 -37.15
C ILE A 256 -9.34 5.52 -37.80
N GLU A 257 -10.35 5.34 -36.97
CA GLU A 257 -11.76 5.49 -37.33
C GLU A 257 -12.30 6.76 -36.68
N VAL A 258 -13.05 7.56 -37.44
CA VAL A 258 -13.70 8.75 -36.91
C VAL A 258 -15.20 8.53 -36.93
N LEU A 259 -15.78 8.42 -35.73
CA LEU A 259 -17.22 8.37 -35.56
C LEU A 259 -17.75 9.79 -35.41
N ASP A 260 -18.28 10.37 -36.49
CA ASP A 260 -19.11 11.56 -36.39
C ASP A 260 -20.58 11.24 -36.72
N GLY A 261 -21.48 11.74 -35.87
CA GLY A 261 -22.92 11.49 -35.96
C GLY A 261 -23.68 12.44 -36.86
N SER A 262 -23.02 13.38 -37.57
CA SER A 262 -23.77 14.46 -38.25
C SER A 262 -23.27 15.00 -39.59
N SER A 263 -22.06 14.69 -40.08
CA SER A 263 -21.66 14.86 -41.49
C SER A 263 -20.31 14.18 -41.76
N PRO A 264 -19.94 13.83 -43.00
CA PRO A 264 -18.58 13.39 -43.28
C PRO A 264 -17.62 14.55 -43.01
N LEU A 265 -16.88 14.49 -41.90
CA LEU A 265 -15.76 15.40 -41.67
C LEU A 265 -14.66 15.10 -42.69
N GLU A 266 -14.22 16.12 -43.41
CA GLU A 266 -13.02 16.06 -44.23
C GLU A 266 -11.81 16.27 -43.31
N ILE A 267 -11.24 15.18 -42.82
CA ILE A 267 -10.08 15.21 -41.91
C ILE A 267 -8.84 14.98 -42.73
N GLU A 268 -7.94 15.97 -42.74
CA GLU A 268 -6.62 15.76 -43.31
C GLU A 268 -5.78 14.94 -42.33
N PRO A 269 -5.17 13.81 -42.76
CA PRO A 269 -4.38 12.94 -41.88
C PRO A 269 -3.26 13.67 -41.12
N LYS A 270 -2.69 14.72 -41.71
CA LYS A 270 -1.63 15.55 -41.12
C LYS A 270 -2.06 16.28 -39.84
N ASP A 271 -3.36 16.49 -39.65
CA ASP A 271 -3.90 17.22 -38.50
C ASP A 271 -4.18 16.29 -37.31
N ILE A 272 -4.03 14.97 -37.49
CA ILE A 272 -4.14 13.99 -36.41
C ILE A 272 -2.75 13.69 -35.86
N ALA A 273 -2.55 13.95 -34.57
CA ALA A 273 -1.34 13.57 -33.84
C ALA A 273 -1.55 12.24 -33.13
N ILE A 274 -0.66 11.27 -33.37
CA ILE A 274 -0.67 9.97 -32.69
C ILE A 274 0.56 9.90 -31.82
N ILE A 275 0.35 9.67 -30.53
CA ILE A 275 1.36 9.74 -29.48
C ILE A 275 1.43 8.39 -28.80
N LEU A 276 2.64 7.85 -28.68
CA LEU A 276 2.93 6.69 -27.85
C LEU A 276 3.79 7.12 -26.66
N GLN A 277 3.27 6.97 -25.46
CA GLN A 277 3.87 7.43 -24.22
C GLN A 277 4.13 6.25 -23.29
N SER A 278 5.29 6.22 -22.62
CA SER A 278 5.56 5.19 -21.61
C SER A 278 4.69 5.41 -20.37
N SER A 279 4.02 4.35 -19.89
CA SER A 279 3.23 4.40 -18.65
C SER A 279 4.12 4.52 -17.40
N ASP A 280 5.38 4.08 -17.48
CA ASP A 280 6.35 4.14 -16.38
C ASP A 280 6.93 5.54 -16.18
N ASP A 281 6.97 6.35 -17.24
CA ASP A 281 7.43 7.74 -17.20
C ASP A 281 6.56 8.64 -18.11
N PRO A 282 5.44 9.15 -17.58
CA PRO A 282 4.54 10.01 -18.34
C PRO A 282 5.15 11.37 -18.69
N SER A 283 6.34 11.73 -18.18
CA SER A 283 7.02 12.95 -18.61
C SER A 283 7.79 12.78 -19.93
N LYS A 284 7.98 11.54 -20.37
CA LYS A 284 8.74 11.19 -21.57
C LYS A 284 7.80 10.73 -22.68
N ILE A 285 7.54 11.63 -23.65
CA ILE A 285 6.93 11.22 -24.91
C ILE A 285 7.92 10.31 -25.62
N THR A 286 7.52 9.06 -25.87
CA THR A 286 8.41 8.07 -26.47
C THR A 286 8.43 8.23 -27.99
N PHE A 287 7.26 8.37 -28.61
CA PHE A 287 7.14 8.56 -30.07
C PHE A 287 5.93 9.42 -30.44
N THR A 288 6.01 10.10 -31.58
CA THR A 288 4.89 10.83 -32.20
C THR A 288 4.92 10.61 -33.71
N THR A 289 3.76 10.35 -34.30
CA THR A 289 3.60 10.17 -35.75
C THR A 289 2.27 10.74 -36.22
N ASN A 290 2.14 10.91 -37.53
CA ASN A 290 0.88 11.22 -38.20
C ASN A 290 0.43 10.01 -39.03
N PRO A 291 -0.87 9.77 -39.17
CA PRO A 291 -1.36 8.72 -40.04
C PRO A 291 -1.13 9.02 -41.53
N ASP A 292 -1.12 7.96 -42.33
CA ASP A 292 -1.04 8.03 -43.80
C ASP A 292 -2.37 8.50 -44.45
N SER A 293 -2.39 8.59 -45.77
CA SER A 293 -3.60 8.99 -46.53
C SER A 293 -4.79 8.05 -46.37
N ASN A 294 -4.58 6.84 -45.87
CA ASN A 294 -5.60 5.83 -45.60
C ASN A 294 -5.96 5.76 -44.09
N LEU A 295 -5.47 6.71 -43.29
CA LEU A 295 -5.62 6.78 -41.85
C LEU A 295 -4.95 5.63 -41.07
N ASN A 296 -3.93 4.99 -41.66
CA ASN A 296 -3.12 4.00 -40.95
C ASN A 296 -1.92 4.65 -40.29
N PHE A 297 -1.48 4.11 -39.16
CA PHE A 297 -0.27 4.53 -38.49
C PHE A 297 0.63 3.35 -38.18
N GLU A 298 1.93 3.63 -38.05
CA GLU A 298 2.94 2.66 -37.68
C GLU A 298 3.99 3.32 -36.78
N PHE A 299 4.28 2.65 -35.66
CA PHE A 299 5.46 2.88 -34.85
C PHE A 299 6.36 1.66 -34.98
N LYS A 300 7.56 1.86 -35.51
CA LYS A 300 8.57 0.81 -35.60
C LYS A 300 9.46 0.86 -34.38
N GLU A 301 10.15 -0.24 -34.14
CA GLU A 301 11.26 -0.24 -33.20
C GLU A 301 10.80 0.12 -31.77
N ILE A 302 9.74 -0.53 -31.30
CA ILE A 302 9.23 -0.35 -29.94
C ILE A 302 9.82 -1.42 -29.02
N ALA A 303 10.39 -0.98 -27.91
CA ALA A 303 10.85 -1.84 -26.84
C ALA A 303 9.66 -2.42 -26.05
N PRO A 304 9.78 -3.63 -25.48
CA PRO A 304 8.77 -4.17 -24.58
C PRO A 304 8.52 -3.22 -23.40
N GLY A 305 7.26 -3.11 -22.99
CA GLY A 305 6.87 -2.18 -21.93
C GLY A 305 5.38 -1.89 -21.90
N HIS A 306 5.00 -1.01 -20.98
CA HIS A 306 3.64 -0.54 -20.81
C HIS A 306 3.52 0.86 -21.41
N TYR A 307 2.55 1.05 -22.30
CA TYR A 307 2.42 2.28 -23.08
C TYR A 307 0.98 2.76 -23.14
N TRP A 308 0.81 4.08 -23.13
CA TRP A 308 -0.41 4.75 -23.55
C TRP A 308 -0.31 5.19 -25.00
N LEU A 309 -1.22 4.68 -25.82
CA LEU A 309 -1.41 5.11 -27.21
C LEU A 309 -2.58 6.11 -27.25
N MET A 310 -2.32 7.29 -27.80
CA MET A 310 -3.29 8.37 -27.89
C MET A 310 -3.34 8.91 -29.32
N ALA A 311 -4.54 9.24 -29.79
CA ALA A 311 -4.74 10.02 -31.01
C ALA A 311 -5.56 11.27 -30.67
N GLU A 312 -5.11 12.42 -31.17
CA GLU A 312 -5.74 13.72 -30.96
C GLU A 312 -5.90 14.46 -32.29
N TYR A 313 -7.08 15.03 -32.50
CA TYR A 313 -7.40 15.89 -33.64
C TYR A 313 -8.13 17.13 -33.14
N VAL A 314 -7.67 18.31 -33.56
CA VAL A 314 -8.28 19.59 -33.18
C VAL A 314 -8.72 20.32 -34.44
N GLU A 315 -10.03 20.36 -34.65
CA GLU A 315 -10.64 21.11 -35.76
C GLU A 315 -10.66 22.60 -35.38
N LYS A 316 -9.86 23.40 -36.10
CA LYS A 316 -9.87 24.86 -35.98
C LYS A 316 -10.91 25.44 -36.92
N ASN A 317 -12.11 25.70 -36.41
CA ASN A 317 -13.13 26.43 -37.16
C ASN A 317 -12.82 27.95 -37.13
N THR A 318 -12.40 28.50 -38.26
CA THR A 318 -12.02 29.91 -38.43
C THR A 318 -13.16 30.91 -38.21
N ASP A 319 -14.42 30.47 -38.31
CA ASP A 319 -15.56 31.39 -38.37
C ASP A 319 -16.31 31.53 -37.03
N LEU A 320 -16.07 30.67 -36.04
CA LEU A 320 -16.93 30.58 -34.85
C LEU A 320 -16.23 30.51 -33.48
N ASN A 321 -14.90 30.61 -33.38
CA ASN A 321 -14.14 30.46 -32.12
C ASN A 321 -14.50 29.18 -31.32
N LYS A 322 -15.12 28.18 -31.98
CA LYS A 322 -15.48 26.89 -31.39
C LYS A 322 -14.54 25.85 -31.97
N ALA A 323 -13.48 25.52 -31.23
CA ALA A 323 -12.66 24.36 -31.55
C ALA A 323 -13.42 23.09 -31.17
N ARG A 324 -13.44 22.10 -32.06
CA ARG A 324 -13.86 20.74 -31.72
C ARG A 324 -12.59 19.92 -31.54
N ALA A 325 -12.44 19.28 -30.40
CA ALA A 325 -11.37 18.33 -30.18
C ALA A 325 -11.93 16.92 -30.20
N PHE A 326 -11.17 16.01 -30.79
CA PHE A 326 -11.46 14.59 -30.85
C PHE A 326 -10.27 13.85 -30.25
N ARG A 327 -10.55 12.87 -29.40
CA ARG A 327 -9.51 12.09 -28.73
C ARG A 327 -9.89 10.62 -28.67
N ALA A 328 -8.88 9.77 -28.83
CA ALA A 328 -8.94 8.34 -28.56
C ALA A 328 -7.71 7.97 -27.72
N GLU A 329 -7.88 7.07 -26.77
CA GLU A 329 -6.78 6.58 -25.94
C GLU A 329 -6.95 5.09 -25.67
N ARG A 330 -5.82 4.39 -25.58
CA ARG A 330 -5.77 2.96 -25.30
C ARG A 330 -4.52 2.62 -24.51
N ASP A 331 -4.69 1.71 -23.57
CA ASP A 331 -3.60 1.15 -22.80
C ASP A 331 -3.04 -0.10 -23.47
N LEU A 332 -1.71 -0.19 -23.61
CA LEU A 332 -1.01 -1.22 -24.39
C LEU A 332 0.14 -1.85 -23.60
N ILE A 333 0.18 -3.18 -23.57
CA ILE A 333 1.31 -3.94 -23.03
C ILE A 333 2.02 -4.61 -24.20
N VAL A 334 3.23 -4.14 -24.51
CA VAL A 334 4.10 -4.72 -25.54
C VAL A 334 5.00 -5.76 -24.86
N LYS A 335 4.88 -7.02 -25.24
CA LYS A 335 5.75 -8.09 -24.72
C LYS A 335 6.94 -8.31 -25.64
N ASP A 336 8.03 -8.88 -25.10
CA ASP A 336 9.22 -9.30 -25.88
C ASP A 336 8.91 -10.23 -27.06
N THR A 337 7.79 -10.94 -27.01
CA THR A 337 7.37 -11.86 -28.08
C THR A 337 6.59 -11.18 -29.20
N ASP A 338 6.14 -9.94 -28.99
CA ASP A 338 5.17 -9.29 -29.87
C ASP A 338 5.90 -8.55 -30.99
N ARG A 339 5.96 -9.18 -32.17
CA ARG A 339 6.58 -8.57 -33.36
C ARG A 339 5.71 -7.48 -33.99
N VAL A 340 4.40 -7.68 -34.02
CA VAL A 340 3.44 -6.71 -34.56
C VAL A 340 2.17 -6.71 -33.72
N ILE A 341 1.82 -5.55 -33.19
CA ILE A 341 0.58 -5.30 -32.45
C ILE A 341 -0.33 -4.47 -33.37
N LYS A 342 -1.57 -4.91 -33.57
CA LYS A 342 -2.57 -4.22 -34.41
C LYS A 342 -3.64 -3.62 -33.54
N GLU A 343 -3.74 -2.30 -33.51
CA GLU A 343 -4.67 -1.60 -32.64
C GLU A 343 -5.32 -0.39 -33.29
N ASP A 344 -6.64 -0.47 -33.47
CA ASP A 344 -7.43 0.58 -34.08
C ASP A 344 -7.90 1.59 -33.03
N LEU A 345 -7.92 2.86 -33.40
CA LEU A 345 -8.33 3.96 -32.54
C LEU A 345 -9.57 4.63 -33.10
N THR A 346 -10.61 4.72 -32.29
CA THR A 346 -11.85 5.40 -32.67
C THR A 346 -11.91 6.79 -32.03
N LEU A 347 -11.68 7.84 -32.81
CA LEU A 347 -11.76 9.22 -32.36
C LEU A 347 -13.19 9.57 -31.95
N LYS A 348 -13.34 10.07 -30.71
CA LYS A 348 -14.60 10.57 -30.17
C LYS A 348 -14.47 12.05 -29.85
N GLN A 349 -15.53 12.81 -30.11
CA GLN A 349 -15.57 14.21 -29.76
C GLN A 349 -15.49 14.37 -28.23
N ILE A 350 -14.61 15.25 -27.77
CA ILE A 350 -14.47 15.63 -26.36
C ILE A 350 -14.91 17.08 -26.17
N THR A 351 -15.56 17.34 -25.04
CA THR A 351 -15.92 18.70 -24.64
C THR A 351 -14.68 19.36 -24.05
N VAL A 352 -14.07 20.30 -24.78
CA VAL A 352 -12.99 21.12 -24.24
C VAL A 352 -13.64 22.19 -23.35
N ALA A 353 -13.50 22.03 -22.03
CA ALA A 353 -13.85 23.09 -21.08
C ALA A 353 -12.75 24.16 -21.18
N TYR A 354 -13.12 25.35 -21.67
CA TYR A 354 -12.26 26.53 -21.64
C TYR A 354 -12.30 27.21 -20.28
#